data_AF-A0A8I0H2A5-F1
#
_entry.id   AF-A0A8I0H2A5-F1
#
_cell.length_a   1.000
_cell.length_b   1.000
_cell.length_c   1.000
_cell.angle_alpha   90.00
_cell.angle_beta   90.00
_cell.angle_gamma   90.00
#
_symmetry.space_group_name_H-M   'P 1'
#
loop_
_entity.id
_entity.type
_entity.pdbx_description
1 polymer ?
#
loop_
_entity_poly.entity_id
_entity_poly.type
_entity_poly.pdbx_seq_one_letter_code
_entity_poly.pdbx_strand_id
1 'polypeptide(L)'
;LVRPSATGENEVLAMGDCAINLKPSEDQLAEIAWEVAECGKHFGIDPKVAFLSYSTLGSGKGEDVDKMRNAAAKAKELYPSLPI
;
A
#
# COMPACT_ATOMS: atom_id res chain seq x y z
N LEU A 1 -0.83 15.60 13.87
CA LEU A 1 0.27 14.86 13.22
C LEU A 1 0.86 15.79 12.17
N VAL A 2 1.95 16.50 12.47
CA VAL A 2 2.64 17.35 11.49
C VAL A 2 3.61 16.46 10.72
N ARG A 3 3.61 16.53 9.39
CA ARG A 3 4.56 15.77 8.57
C ARG A 3 5.98 16.31 8.81
N PRO A 4 7.00 15.46 9.02
CA PRO A 4 8.39 15.89 9.23
C PRO A 4 8.95 16.78 8.09
N SER A 5 8.36 16.71 6.90
CA SER A 5 8.68 17.58 5.76
C SER A 5 8.38 19.07 5.99
N ALA A 6 7.57 19.43 6.99
CA ALA A 6 7.38 20.82 7.41
C ALA A 6 8.60 21.40 8.16
N THR A 7 9.57 20.56 8.56
CA THR A 7 10.76 20.94 9.33
C THR A 7 12.10 20.70 8.61
N GLY A 8 12.09 20.34 7.31
CA GLY A 8 13.29 20.30 6.47
C GLY A 8 13.92 18.92 6.20
N GLU A 9 13.22 17.83 6.54
CA GLU A 9 13.65 16.46 6.20
C GLU A 9 12.98 15.95 4.91
N ASN A 10 13.68 15.11 4.15
CA ASN A 10 13.14 14.48 2.93
C ASN A 10 12.20 13.32 3.30
N GLU A 11 10.94 13.40 2.89
CA GLU A 11 9.98 12.30 2.99
C GLU A 11 10.13 11.41 1.75
N VAL A 12 10.50 10.14 1.96
CA VAL A 12 10.67 9.15 0.89
C VAL A 12 9.52 8.16 0.95
N LEU A 13 8.81 8.02 -0.18
CA LEU A 13 7.69 7.09 -0.33
C LEU A 13 8.00 6.11 -1.46
N ALA A 14 7.69 4.84 -1.23
CA ALA A 14 7.65 3.85 -2.29
C ALA A 14 6.21 3.74 -2.81
N MET A 15 6.03 3.82 -4.13
CA MET A 15 4.74 3.64 -4.79
C MET A 15 4.75 2.34 -5.58
N GLY A 16 3.73 1.50 -5.36
CA GLY A 16 3.62 0.20 -6.00
C GLY A 16 3.07 0.29 -7.41
N ASP A 17 3.76 -0.38 -8.34
CA ASP A 17 3.35 -0.63 -9.73
C ASP A 17 2.61 0.54 -10.41
N CYS A 18 3.37 1.58 -10.74
CA CYS A 18 2.85 2.75 -11.43
C CYS A 18 3.06 2.68 -12.96
N ALA A 19 3.40 1.51 -13.52
CA ALA A 19 3.85 1.39 -14.90
C ALA A 19 3.40 0.13 -15.65
N ILE A 20 3.16 -1.00 -14.97
CA ILE A 20 3.03 -2.31 -15.64
C ILE A 20 1.58 -2.81 -15.61
N ASN A 21 0.97 -3.01 -14.44
CA ASN A 21 -0.39 -3.57 -14.39
C ASN A 21 -1.46 -2.46 -14.44
N LEU A 22 -2.23 -2.42 -15.53
CA LEU A 22 -3.30 -1.43 -15.74
C LEU A 22 -4.46 -1.55 -14.73
N LYS A 23 -4.87 -2.79 -14.42
CA LYS A 23 -5.97 -3.07 -13.48
C LYS A 23 -5.63 -4.35 -12.71
N PRO A 24 -4.75 -4.27 -11.69
CA PRO A 24 -4.34 -5.44 -10.94
C PRO A 24 -5.53 -6.06 -10.20
N SER A 25 -5.53 -7.39 -10.11
CA SER A 25 -6.47 -8.15 -9.29
C SER A 25 -6.15 -7.99 -7.80
N GLU A 26 -7.03 -8.46 -6.92
CA GLU A 26 -6.80 -8.43 -5.47
C GLU A 26 -5.54 -9.21 -5.06
N ASP A 27 -5.27 -10.34 -5.73
CA ASP A 27 -4.12 -11.18 -5.43
C ASP A 27 -2.83 -10.53 -5.92
N GLN A 28 -2.87 -9.91 -7.11
CA GLN A 28 -1.75 -9.13 -7.62
C GLN A 28 -1.46 -7.92 -6.73
N LEU A 29 -2.48 -7.24 -6.22
CA LEU A 29 -2.31 -6.12 -5.29
C LEU A 29 -1.65 -6.56 -3.99
N ALA A 30 -1.98 -7.75 -3.47
CA ALA A 30 -1.32 -8.30 -2.29
C ALA A 30 0.16 -8.64 -2.54
N GLU A 31 0.48 -9.20 -3.71
CA GLU A 31 1.86 -9.48 -4.13
C GLU A 31 2.66 -8.18 -4.32
N ILE A 32 2.08 -7.20 -5.03
CA ILE A 32 2.70 -5.88 -5.24
C ILE A 32 2.99 -5.23 -3.89
N ALA A 33 2.09 -5.30 -2.92
CA ALA A 33 2.30 -4.73 -1.59
C ALA A 33 3.51 -5.34 -0.87
N TRP A 34 3.72 -6.66 -1.00
CA TRP A 34 4.88 -7.34 -0.45
C TRP A 34 6.18 -6.90 -1.14
N GLU A 35 6.23 -6.97 -2.47
CA GLU A 35 7.42 -6.63 -3.27
C GLU A 35 7.83 -5.17 -3.08
N VAL A 36 6.85 -4.26 -2.97
CA VAL A 36 7.11 -2.83 -2.74
C VAL A 36 7.65 -2.57 -1.34
N ALA A 37 7.17 -3.30 -0.33
CA ALA A 37 7.70 -3.19 1.02
C ALA A 37 9.14 -3.73 1.10
N GLU A 38 9.42 -4.88 0.48
CA GLU A 38 10.78 -5.42 0.39
C GLU A 38 11.70 -4.47 -0.36
N CYS A 39 11.28 -3.94 -1.50
CA CYS A 39 12.01 -2.92 -2.25
C CYS A 39 12.28 -1.67 -1.40
N GLY A 40 11.26 -1.17 -0.69
CA GLY A 40 11.39 -0.03 0.22
C GLY A 40 12.46 -0.23 1.29
N LYS A 41 12.54 -1.43 1.89
CA LYS A 41 13.59 -1.77 2.87
C LYS A 41 15.00 -1.64 2.27
N HIS A 42 15.19 -2.05 1.02
CA HIS A 42 16.49 -1.92 0.33
C HIS A 42 16.90 -0.46 0.14
N PHE A 43 15.94 0.46 0.03
CA PHE A 43 16.17 1.90 -0.05
C PHE A 43 16.18 2.61 1.32
N GLY A 44 16.16 1.84 2.43
CA GLY A 44 16.22 2.39 3.79
C GLY A 44 14.88 2.93 4.32
N ILE A 45 13.77 2.59 3.67
CA ILE A 45 12.42 2.92 4.16
C ILE A 45 12.01 1.86 5.19
N ASP A 46 11.56 2.28 6.37
CA ASP A 46 10.80 1.42 7.29
C ASP A 46 9.38 1.28 6.74
N PRO A 47 9.01 0.13 6.13
CA PRO A 47 7.79 0.03 5.36
C PRO A 47 6.57 0.14 6.28
N LYS A 48 5.61 0.97 5.87
CA LYS A 48 4.26 1.05 6.42
C LYS A 48 3.33 1.08 5.23
N VAL A 49 2.68 -0.05 4.96
CA VAL A 49 1.97 -0.28 3.71
C VAL A 49 0.55 0.25 3.84
N ALA A 50 0.10 0.98 2.83
CA ALA A 50 -1.27 1.48 2.76
C ALA A 50 -1.88 1.16 1.39
N PHE A 51 -3.08 0.57 1.40
CA PHE A 51 -3.89 0.35 0.20
C PHE A 51 -4.75 1.59 -0.04
N LEU A 52 -4.43 2.33 -1.11
CA LEU A 52 -5.13 3.57 -1.43
C LEU A 52 -6.46 3.30 -2.14
N SER A 53 -7.51 4.02 -1.74
CA SER A 53 -8.82 4.01 -2.38
C SER A 53 -9.47 5.39 -2.23
N TYR A 54 -10.51 5.68 -3.01
CA TYR A 54 -11.32 6.89 -2.85
C TYR A 54 -12.20 6.84 -1.59
N SER A 55 -12.23 5.71 -0.88
CA SER A 55 -12.92 5.49 0.38
C SER A 55 -11.90 5.19 1.48
N THR A 56 -12.17 5.72 2.68
CA THR A 56 -11.39 5.42 3.89
C THR A 56 -12.29 4.71 4.87
N LEU A 57 -11.95 3.47 5.23
CA LEU A 57 -12.63 2.66 6.26
C LEU A 57 -14.18 2.61 6.10
N GLY A 58 -14.67 2.60 4.86
CA GLY A 58 -16.10 2.50 4.56
C GLY A 58 -16.84 3.83 4.38
N SER A 59 -16.14 4.96 4.27
CA SER A 59 -16.76 6.26 3.95
C SER A 59 -17.46 6.27 2.58
N GLY A 60 -16.88 5.56 1.60
CA GLY A 60 -17.46 5.29 0.29
C GLY A 60 -17.69 3.80 0.05
N LYS A 61 -18.57 3.48 -0.91
CA LYS A 61 -18.96 2.11 -1.30
C LYS A 61 -18.79 1.95 -2.81
N GLY A 62 -18.41 0.74 -3.24
CA GLY A 62 -18.27 0.39 -4.65
C GLY A 62 -17.28 -0.75 -4.85
N GLU A 63 -17.31 -1.38 -6.02
CA GLU A 63 -16.50 -2.56 -6.35
C GLU A 63 -15.00 -2.29 -6.17
N ASP A 64 -14.51 -1.11 -6.55
CA ASP A 64 -13.10 -0.76 -6.38
C ASP A 64 -12.70 -0.54 -4.91
N VAL A 65 -13.62 -0.10 -4.05
CA VAL A 65 -13.37 -0.01 -2.59
C VAL A 65 -13.29 -1.40 -2.00
N ASP A 66 -14.23 -2.26 -2.37
CA ASP A 66 -14.27 -3.64 -1.90
C ASP A 66 -13.02 -4.40 -2.35
N LYS A 67 -12.59 -4.22 -3.60
CA LYS A 67 -11.34 -4.77 -4.14
C LYS A 67 -10.12 -4.38 -3.30
N MET A 68 -9.93 -3.08 -3.00
CA MET A 68 -8.77 -2.64 -2.20
C MET A 68 -8.84 -3.15 -0.75
N ARG A 69 -10.05 -3.22 -0.17
CA ARG A 69 -10.26 -3.76 1.18
C ARG A 69 -9.93 -5.26 1.23
N ASN A 70 -10.41 -6.01 0.24
CA ASN A 70 -10.16 -7.45 0.12
C ASN A 70 -8.67 -7.72 -0.12
N ALA A 71 -8.02 -6.93 -0.99
CA ALA A 71 -6.57 -7.02 -1.21
C ALA A 71 -5.77 -6.78 0.07
N ALA A 72 -6.14 -5.77 0.87
CA ALA A 72 -5.49 -5.50 2.16
C ALA A 72 -5.67 -6.66 3.15
N ALA A 73 -6.87 -7.24 3.23
CA ALA A 73 -7.13 -8.40 4.07
C ALA A 73 -6.31 -9.62 3.62
N LYS A 74 -6.31 -9.92 2.32
CA LYS A 74 -5.52 -11.00 1.72
C LYS A 74 -4.02 -10.82 1.96
N ALA A 75 -3.49 -9.61 1.76
CA ALA A 75 -2.09 -9.32 2.01
C ALA A 75 -1.70 -9.57 3.47
N LYS A 76 -2.58 -9.22 4.42
CA LYS A 76 -2.38 -9.49 5.84
C LYS A 76 -2.40 -10.98 6.19
N GLU A 77 -3.24 -11.77 5.50
CA GLU A 77 -3.29 -13.22 5.67
C GLU A 77 -2.08 -13.93 5.06
N LEU A 78 -1.69 -13.55 3.83
CA LEU A 78 -0.56 -14.14 3.10
C LEU A 78 0.79 -13.72 3.67
N TYR A 79 0.91 -12.48 4.14
CA TYR A 79 2.14 -11.90 4.67
C TYR A 79 1.91 -11.31 6.07
N PRO A 80 1.78 -12.15 7.13
CA PRO A 80 1.49 -11.69 8.48
C PRO A 80 2.53 -10.72 9.06
N SER A 81 3.76 -10.72 8.52
CA SER A 81 4.84 -9.81 8.91
C SER A 81 4.79 -8.44 8.22
N LEU A 82 3.87 -8.24 7.27
CA LEU A 82 3.74 -6.99 6.54
C LEU A 82 2.94 -5.98 7.39
N PRO A 83 3.50 -4.80 7.70
CA PRO A 83 2.81 -3.77 8.48
C PRO A 83 1.81 -3.01 7.61
N ILE A 84 0.57 -3.51 7.55
CA ILE A 84 -0.60 -2.94 6.84
C ILE A 84 -1.57 -2.30 7.84
#